data_AF-A0A529Y9U3-F1
#
_entry.id   AF-A0A529Y9U3-F1
#
_cell.length_a   1.000
_cell.length_b   1.000
_cell.length_c   1.000
_cell.angle_alpha   90.00
_cell.angle_beta   90.00
_cell.angle_gamma   90.00
#
_symmetry.space_group_name_H-M   'P 1'
#
loop_
_entity.id
_entity.type
_entity.pdbx_description
1 polymer ?
#
loop_
_entity_poly.entity_id
_entity_poly.type
_entity_poly.pdbx_seq_one_letter_code
_entity_poly.pdbx_strand_id
1 'polypeptide(L)'
;MTGKFMLSRRDLLKTSAAGAALGLASAAFPIRAARAAAATVGFIYVGPKDDYGYNQAHAEGAASLKGIEGISIVEEENVPETVDVQKTMESMINLDGASLIFPTSFGYFDPHMLAMCAKFPDVQFRHCGGMWNKDKHPMNAGSYFGYIGMGQYLNGVVAGHTTKS
;
A
#
# COMPACT_ATOMS: atom_id res chain seq x y z
N MET A 1 -41.73 53.66 10.98
CA MET A 1 -42.13 53.04 9.70
C MET A 1 -41.65 51.61 9.71
N THR A 2 -42.51 50.66 10.06
CA THR A 2 -42.18 49.22 10.14
C THR A 2 -42.99 48.48 9.09
N GLY A 3 -42.35 48.12 7.98
CA GLY A 3 -42.96 47.29 6.94
C GLY A 3 -43.11 45.85 7.44
N LYS A 4 -44.34 45.36 7.57
CA LYS A 4 -44.61 43.94 7.83
C LYS A 4 -44.19 43.12 6.61
N PHE A 5 -43.20 42.25 6.76
CA PHE A 5 -42.90 41.18 5.80
C PHE A 5 -44.13 40.27 5.70
N MET A 6 -44.84 40.33 4.58
CA MET A 6 -46.02 39.51 4.34
C MET A 6 -45.64 38.39 3.38
N LEU A 7 -45.25 37.23 3.93
CA LEU A 7 -45.01 36.03 3.14
C LEU A 7 -46.33 35.56 2.50
N SER A 8 -46.41 35.63 1.18
CA SER A 8 -47.57 35.15 0.42
C SER A 8 -47.51 33.62 0.26
N ARG A 9 -48.67 32.95 0.25
CA ARG A 9 -48.78 31.50 -0.04
C ARG A 9 -48.11 31.12 -1.37
N ARG A 10 -48.10 32.03 -2.35
CA ARG A 10 -47.40 31.85 -3.63
C ARG A 10 -45.87 31.89 -3.48
N ASP A 11 -45.35 32.71 -2.57
CA ASP A 11 -43.90 32.79 -2.32
C ASP A 11 -43.42 31.59 -1.51
N LEU A 12 -44.26 31.09 -0.59
CA LEU A 12 -44.02 29.84 0.14
C LEU A 12 -44.01 28.61 -0.79
N LEU A 13 -44.94 28.53 -1.75
CA LEU A 13 -44.99 27.42 -2.72
C LEU A 13 -43.82 27.46 -3.73
N LYS A 14 -43.35 28.65 -4.10
CA LYS A 14 -42.17 28.79 -4.97
C LYS A 14 -40.88 28.44 -4.25
N THR A 15 -40.74 28.84 -2.99
CA THR A 15 -39.56 28.52 -2.18
C THR A 15 -39.53 27.05 -1.74
N SER A 16 -40.68 26.41 -1.49
CA SER A 16 -40.75 24.97 -1.20
C SER A 16 -40.43 24.09 -2.42
N ALA A 17 -40.87 24.47 -3.62
CA ALA A 17 -40.49 23.77 -4.86
C ALA A 17 -38.98 23.89 -5.16
N ALA A 18 -38.39 25.06 -4.93
CA ALA A 18 -36.94 25.26 -5.07
C ALA A 18 -36.13 24.48 -4.01
N GLY A 19 -36.61 24.44 -2.76
CA GLY A 19 -36.00 23.68 -1.68
C GLY A 19 -36.07 22.16 -1.89
N ALA A 20 -37.19 21.65 -2.41
CA ALA A 20 -37.36 20.23 -2.74
C ALA A 20 -36.46 19.81 -3.92
N ALA A 21 -36.30 20.66 -4.93
CA ALA A 21 -35.41 20.40 -6.07
C ALA A 21 -33.93 20.37 -5.65
N LEU A 22 -33.50 21.24 -4.72
CA LEU A 22 -32.15 21.23 -4.17
C LEU A 22 -31.89 20.02 -3.26
N GLY A 23 -32.87 19.62 -2.44
CA GLY A 23 -32.77 18.42 -1.59
C GLY A 23 -32.68 17.11 -2.38
N LEU A 24 -33.44 17.00 -3.48
CA LEU A 24 -33.38 15.84 -4.38
C LEU A 24 -32.07 15.78 -5.17
N ALA A 25 -31.51 16.93 -5.57
CA ALA A 25 -30.21 16.97 -6.24
C ALA A 25 -29.04 16.51 -5.34
N SER A 26 -29.09 16.83 -4.04
CA SER A 26 -28.10 16.34 -3.07
C SER A 26 -28.20 14.84 -2.75
N ALA A 27 -29.38 14.24 -2.94
CA ALA A 27 -29.58 12.79 -2.78
C ALA A 27 -29.15 12.00 -4.03
N ALA A 28 -29.24 12.61 -5.22
CA ALA A 28 -28.83 11.99 -6.48
C ALA A 28 -27.31 11.94 -6.67
N PHE A 29 -26.56 12.86 -6.05
CA PHE A 29 -25.10 12.91 -6.10
C PHE A 29 -24.52 13.02 -4.69
N PRO A 30 -24.45 11.91 -3.92
CA PRO A 30 -23.74 11.93 -2.66
C PRO A 30 -22.29 12.28 -2.95
N ILE A 31 -21.85 13.47 -2.53
CA ILE A 31 -20.44 13.84 -2.47
C ILE A 31 -19.84 12.95 -1.38
N ARG A 32 -19.44 11.73 -1.74
CA ARG A 32 -18.62 10.89 -0.88
C ARG A 32 -17.25 11.52 -0.86
N ALA A 33 -16.86 12.09 0.27
CA ALA A 33 -15.46 12.40 0.51
C ALA A 33 -14.66 11.12 0.30
N ALA A 34 -13.79 11.10 -0.72
CA ALA A 34 -12.87 9.99 -0.95
C ALA A 34 -11.85 9.99 0.19
N ARG A 35 -12.14 9.24 1.25
CA ARG A 35 -11.12 8.87 2.24
C ARG A 35 -10.37 7.67 1.67
N ALA A 36 -9.04 7.70 1.77
CA ALA A 36 -8.25 6.49 1.50
C ALA A 36 -8.81 5.36 2.38
N ALA A 37 -9.08 4.21 1.77
CA ALA A 37 -9.51 3.04 2.52
C ALA A 37 -8.41 2.67 3.53
N ALA A 38 -8.82 2.21 4.71
CA ALA A 38 -7.86 1.60 5.64
C ALA A 38 -7.19 0.40 4.95
N ALA A 39 -5.91 0.21 5.19
CA ALA A 39 -5.13 -0.85 4.57
C ALA A 39 -4.22 -1.53 5.59
N THR A 40 -4.27 -2.87 5.62
CA THR A 40 -3.25 -3.68 6.26
C THR A 40 -2.13 -3.96 5.25
N VAL A 41 -0.90 -3.70 5.67
CA VAL A 41 0.32 -3.89 4.87
C VAL A 41 1.15 -5.03 5.47
N GLY A 42 1.38 -6.09 4.69
CA GLY A 42 2.20 -7.23 5.09
C GLY A 42 3.65 -7.09 4.65
N PHE A 43 4.61 -7.32 5.55
CA PHE A 43 6.04 -7.42 5.23
C PHE A 43 6.55 -8.82 5.57
N ILE A 44 7.31 -9.42 4.67
CA ILE A 44 7.86 -10.77 4.84
C ILE A 44 9.37 -10.73 4.65
N TYR A 45 10.09 -11.25 5.64
CA TYR A 45 11.56 -11.28 5.68
C TYR A 45 12.09 -12.71 5.65
N VAL A 46 13.17 -12.94 4.88
CA VAL A 46 13.81 -14.27 4.79
C VAL A 46 14.67 -14.58 5.99
N GLY A 47 15.11 -13.56 6.73
CA GLY A 47 15.88 -13.67 7.95
C GLY A 47 15.34 -12.77 9.06
N PRO A 48 16.12 -12.57 10.14
CA PRO A 48 15.78 -11.68 11.23
C PRO A 48 15.72 -10.21 10.77
N LYS A 49 14.80 -9.43 11.31
CA LYS A 49 14.63 -8.00 11.06
C LYS A 49 15.70 -7.14 11.72
N ASP A 50 16.55 -7.72 12.55
CA ASP A 50 17.68 -7.08 13.21
C ASP A 50 19.03 -7.61 12.67
N ASP A 51 19.06 -7.94 11.37
CA ASP A 51 20.24 -8.44 10.65
C ASP A 51 21.32 -7.38 10.36
N TYR A 52 21.15 -6.14 10.84
CA TYR A 52 22.04 -5.00 10.58
C TYR A 52 22.25 -4.68 9.09
N GLY A 53 21.28 -5.06 8.25
CA GLY A 53 21.41 -4.89 6.81
C GLY A 53 20.06 -4.89 6.11
N TYR A 54 19.85 -5.91 5.29
CA TYR A 54 18.79 -5.91 4.28
C TYR A 54 17.40 -6.03 4.90
N ASN A 55 17.18 -7.00 5.78
CA ASN A 55 15.87 -7.18 6.41
C ASN A 55 15.58 -6.03 7.38
N GLN A 56 16.59 -5.55 8.11
CA GLN A 56 16.45 -4.39 8.98
C GLN A 56 16.02 -3.13 8.24
N ALA A 57 16.62 -2.83 7.08
CA ALA A 57 16.21 -1.67 6.28
C ALA A 57 14.73 -1.73 5.87
N HIS A 58 14.21 -2.93 5.56
CA HIS A 58 12.79 -3.11 5.26
C HIS A 58 11.91 -2.96 6.52
N ALA A 59 12.35 -3.48 7.67
CA ALA A 59 11.64 -3.35 8.93
C ALA A 59 11.60 -1.92 9.47
N GLU A 60 12.66 -1.15 9.26
CA GLU A 60 12.67 0.30 9.50
C GLU A 60 11.70 1.03 8.56
N GLY A 61 11.66 0.62 7.29
CA GLY A 61 10.67 1.08 6.32
C GLY A 61 9.23 0.79 6.78
N ALA A 62 8.94 -0.43 7.22
CA ALA A 62 7.65 -0.80 7.80
C ALA A 62 7.36 0.05 9.04
N ALA A 63 8.30 0.17 9.97
CA ALA A 63 8.15 0.97 11.18
C ALA A 63 7.82 2.45 10.88
N SER A 64 8.34 3.01 9.78
CA SER A 64 8.04 4.39 9.36
C SER A 64 6.58 4.62 8.97
N LEU A 65 5.84 3.55 8.64
CA LEU A 65 4.41 3.63 8.34
C LEU A 65 3.54 3.66 9.61
N LYS A 66 4.11 3.36 10.79
CA LYS A 66 3.39 3.36 12.06
C LYS A 66 2.93 4.78 12.39
N GLY A 67 1.65 4.94 12.67
CA GLY A 67 1.04 6.23 13.01
C GLY A 67 0.37 6.96 11.84
N ILE A 68 0.48 6.44 10.61
CA ILE A 68 -0.37 6.88 9.50
C ILE A 68 -1.80 6.40 9.76
N GLU A 69 -2.76 7.34 9.81
CA GLU A 69 -4.17 7.00 10.04
C GLU A 69 -4.68 6.02 8.97
N GLY A 70 -5.30 4.92 9.43
CA GLY A 70 -5.85 3.89 8.55
C GLY A 70 -4.83 2.86 8.04
N ILE A 71 -3.56 2.92 8.45
CA ILE A 71 -2.56 1.89 8.10
C ILE A 71 -2.28 0.97 9.28
N SER A 72 -2.43 -0.34 9.05
CA SER A 72 -2.00 -1.42 9.93
C SER A 72 -0.84 -2.19 9.28
N ILE A 73 0.02 -2.77 10.11
CA ILE A 73 1.22 -3.49 9.65
C ILE A 73 1.22 -4.88 10.25
N VAL A 74 1.50 -5.88 9.41
CA VAL A 74 1.75 -7.26 9.80
C VAL A 74 3.12 -7.66 9.26
N GLU A 75 3.91 -8.33 10.07
CA GLU A 75 5.30 -8.65 9.77
C GLU A 75 5.58 -10.11 10.13
N GLU A 76 6.31 -10.83 9.28
CA GLU A 76 6.80 -12.19 9.57
C GLU A 76 8.26 -12.34 9.14
N GLU A 77 9.07 -12.91 10.04
CA GLU A 77 10.53 -13.07 9.90
C GLU A 77 10.91 -14.54 9.71
N ASN A 78 12.11 -14.78 9.16
CA ASN A 78 12.67 -16.12 8.96
C ASN A 78 11.79 -17.03 8.09
N VAL A 79 11.10 -16.46 7.10
CA VAL A 79 10.26 -17.23 6.19
C VAL A 79 11.13 -17.76 5.04
N PRO A 80 11.31 -19.07 4.87
CA PRO A 80 12.18 -19.59 3.83
C PRO A 80 11.60 -19.38 2.43
N GLU A 81 12.47 -19.37 1.40
CA GLU A 81 12.11 -19.27 -0.02
C GLU A 81 11.50 -20.58 -0.55
N THR A 82 10.37 -20.98 0.03
CA THR A 82 9.65 -22.22 -0.27
C THR A 82 8.16 -21.92 -0.37
N VAL A 83 7.31 -22.95 -0.45
CA VAL A 83 5.85 -22.79 -0.31
C VAL A 83 5.45 -22.11 1.00
N ASP A 84 6.31 -22.06 2.01
CA ASP A 84 6.02 -21.40 3.28
C ASP A 84 5.79 -19.89 3.13
N VAL A 85 6.48 -19.22 2.18
CA VAL A 85 6.20 -17.81 1.88
C VAL A 85 4.82 -17.61 1.22
N GLN A 86 4.34 -18.59 0.44
CA GLN A 86 2.97 -18.54 -0.10
C GLN A 86 1.93 -18.66 1.02
N LYS A 87 2.15 -19.55 1.98
CA LYS A 87 1.29 -19.69 3.16
C LYS A 87 1.29 -18.43 4.01
N THR A 88 2.45 -17.79 4.17
CA THR A 88 2.59 -16.51 4.88
C THR A 88 1.76 -15.42 4.19
N MET A 89 1.94 -15.24 2.87
CA MET A 89 1.14 -14.29 2.09
C MET A 89 -0.36 -14.57 2.22
N GLU A 90 -0.77 -15.84 2.09
CA GLU A 90 -2.16 -16.24 2.22
C GLU A 90 -2.73 -15.98 3.63
N SER A 91 -1.93 -16.22 4.67
CA SER A 91 -2.31 -15.93 6.06
C SER A 91 -2.53 -14.44 6.27
N MET A 92 -1.57 -13.60 5.85
CA MET A 92 -1.68 -12.15 5.95
C MET A 92 -2.91 -11.60 5.23
N ILE A 93 -3.22 -12.15 4.05
CA ILE A 93 -4.38 -11.71 3.25
C ILE A 93 -5.69 -12.15 3.92
N ASN A 94 -5.81 -13.43 4.28
CA ASN A 94 -7.09 -13.99 4.72
C ASN A 94 -7.40 -13.73 6.19
N LEU A 95 -6.39 -13.72 7.06
CA LEU A 95 -6.57 -13.57 8.51
C LEU A 95 -6.45 -12.12 8.95
N ASP A 96 -5.47 -11.38 8.40
CA ASP A 96 -5.20 -10.01 8.82
C ASP A 96 -5.78 -8.94 7.86
N GLY A 97 -6.35 -9.37 6.73
CA GLY A 97 -6.95 -8.49 5.73
C GLY A 97 -5.92 -7.65 4.96
N ALA A 98 -4.70 -8.16 4.77
CA ALA A 98 -3.66 -7.46 4.03
C ALA A 98 -4.06 -7.22 2.56
N SER A 99 -4.05 -5.96 2.16
CA SER A 99 -4.35 -5.53 0.78
C SER A 99 -3.11 -5.11 0.00
N LEU A 100 -1.97 -4.99 0.69
CA LEU A 100 -0.66 -4.74 0.12
C LEU A 100 0.39 -5.63 0.80
N ILE A 101 1.18 -6.37 0.01
CA ILE A 101 2.22 -7.28 0.50
C ILE A 101 3.58 -6.89 -0.08
N PHE A 102 4.58 -6.85 0.79
CA PHE A 102 6.00 -6.65 0.49
C PHE A 102 6.79 -7.93 0.79
N PRO A 103 6.91 -8.86 -0.18
CA PRO A 103 7.83 -9.97 -0.09
C PRO A 103 9.24 -9.46 -0.42
N THR A 104 10.16 -9.50 0.57
CA THR A 104 11.44 -8.78 0.46
C THR A 104 12.61 -9.62 -0.08
N SER A 105 12.51 -10.94 -0.18
CA SER A 105 13.61 -11.78 -0.68
C SER A 105 13.59 -11.99 -2.19
N PHE A 106 14.77 -12.13 -2.81
CA PHE A 106 14.88 -12.37 -4.25
C PHE A 106 14.08 -13.59 -4.70
N GLY A 107 14.22 -14.73 -4.02
CA GLY A 107 13.53 -15.97 -4.38
C GLY A 107 12.02 -15.95 -4.12
N TYR A 108 11.47 -14.93 -3.46
CA TYR A 108 10.01 -14.85 -3.25
C TYR A 108 9.23 -14.47 -4.50
N PHE A 109 9.85 -13.94 -5.56
CA PHE A 109 9.12 -13.43 -6.72
C PHE A 109 8.46 -14.54 -7.54
N ASP A 110 9.27 -15.33 -8.26
CA ASP A 110 8.85 -16.42 -9.14
C ASP A 110 9.43 -17.74 -8.61
N PRO A 111 8.60 -18.71 -8.18
CA PRO A 111 7.15 -18.82 -8.47
C PRO A 111 6.22 -18.26 -7.39
N HIS A 112 6.74 -17.88 -6.21
CA HIS A 112 5.89 -17.79 -5.02
C HIS A 112 4.91 -16.61 -5.02
N MET A 113 5.39 -15.37 -5.19
CA MET A 113 4.53 -14.20 -5.24
C MET A 113 3.61 -14.23 -6.46
N LEU A 114 4.11 -14.67 -7.62
CA LEU A 114 3.30 -14.78 -8.84
C LEU A 114 2.11 -15.74 -8.67
N ALA A 115 2.31 -16.87 -7.99
CA ALA A 115 1.21 -17.78 -7.65
C ALA A 115 0.14 -17.11 -6.77
N MET A 116 0.56 -16.29 -5.81
CA MET A 116 -0.36 -15.53 -4.95
C MET A 116 -1.06 -14.39 -5.68
N CYS A 117 -0.38 -13.71 -6.61
CA CYS A 117 -0.98 -12.69 -7.46
C CYS A 117 -2.17 -13.24 -8.27
N ALA A 118 -2.04 -14.47 -8.78
CA ALA A 118 -3.10 -15.14 -9.52
C ALA A 118 -4.28 -15.54 -8.62
N LYS A 119 -4.02 -15.91 -7.36
CA LYS A 119 -5.04 -16.32 -6.39
C LYS A 119 -5.79 -15.11 -5.78
N PHE A 120 -5.12 -13.98 -5.64
CA PHE A 120 -5.64 -12.78 -4.98
C PHE A 120 -5.53 -11.56 -5.91
N PRO A 121 -6.40 -11.45 -6.94
CA PRO A 121 -6.31 -10.38 -7.95
C PRO A 121 -6.52 -8.97 -7.37
N ASP A 122 -7.23 -8.86 -6.25
CA ASP A 122 -7.52 -7.58 -5.59
C ASP A 122 -6.39 -7.10 -4.65
N VAL A 123 -5.42 -7.97 -4.33
CA VAL A 123 -4.29 -7.66 -3.44
C VAL A 123 -3.12 -7.17 -4.28
N GLN A 124 -2.46 -6.11 -3.81
CA GLN A 124 -1.25 -5.58 -4.44
C GLN A 124 0.00 -6.24 -3.86
N PHE A 125 0.93 -6.63 -4.73
CA PHE A 125 2.22 -7.20 -4.34
C PHE A 125 3.36 -6.33 -4.86
N ARG A 126 4.33 -6.00 -3.99
CA ARG A 126 5.50 -5.18 -4.33
C ARG A 126 6.77 -5.89 -3.89
N HIS A 127 7.42 -6.55 -4.84
CA HIS A 127 8.65 -7.31 -4.62
C HIS A 127 9.89 -6.42 -4.61
N CYS A 128 10.81 -6.64 -3.67
CA CYS A 128 12.11 -5.98 -3.67
C CYS A 128 13.11 -6.77 -4.52
N GLY A 129 13.45 -6.27 -5.70
CA GLY A 129 14.39 -6.95 -6.60
C GLY A 129 14.33 -6.54 -8.08
N GLY A 130 13.43 -5.63 -8.45
CA GLY A 130 13.40 -5.08 -9.82
C GLY A 130 13.03 -6.08 -10.93
N MET A 131 12.37 -7.19 -10.60
CA MET A 131 12.09 -8.28 -11.54
C MET A 131 10.78 -8.12 -12.33
N TRP A 132 9.91 -7.18 -11.95
CA TRP A 132 8.62 -7.04 -12.60
C TRP A 132 8.74 -6.53 -14.04
N ASN A 133 7.87 -7.03 -14.92
CA ASN A 133 7.83 -6.69 -16.33
C ASN A 133 6.37 -6.73 -16.78
N LYS A 134 5.87 -5.61 -17.29
CA LYS A 134 4.46 -5.44 -17.71
C LYS A 134 3.98 -6.45 -18.76
N ASP A 135 4.89 -6.96 -19.60
CA ASP A 135 4.55 -7.84 -20.72
C ASP A 135 4.52 -9.32 -20.29
N LYS A 136 5.03 -9.63 -19.07
CA LYS A 136 5.19 -11.01 -18.56
C LYS A 136 4.44 -11.28 -17.26
N HIS A 137 4.28 -10.26 -16.42
CA HIS A 137 3.84 -10.41 -15.03
C HIS A 137 2.47 -9.75 -14.82
N PRO A 138 1.65 -10.24 -13.88
CA PRO A 138 0.32 -9.70 -13.64
C PRO A 138 0.37 -8.26 -13.12
N MET A 139 -0.71 -7.51 -13.35
CA MET A 139 -0.76 -6.07 -13.06
C MET A 139 -0.91 -5.73 -11.57
N ASN A 140 -1.31 -6.69 -10.74
CA ASN A 140 -1.29 -6.55 -9.29
C ASN A 140 0.09 -6.86 -8.68
N ALA A 141 1.03 -7.39 -9.47
CA ALA A 141 2.44 -7.43 -9.12
C ALA A 141 3.14 -6.13 -9.51
N GLY A 142 4.18 -5.79 -8.76
CA GLY A 142 5.12 -4.72 -9.06
C GLY A 142 6.44 -4.98 -8.37
N SER A 143 7.48 -4.22 -8.73
CA SER A 143 8.76 -4.31 -8.06
C SER A 143 9.36 -2.94 -7.80
N TYR A 144 10.16 -2.86 -6.73
CA TYR A 144 11.05 -1.74 -6.44
C TYR A 144 12.45 -2.27 -6.22
N PHE A 145 13.45 -1.42 -6.39
CA PHE A 145 14.83 -1.74 -6.05
C PHE A 145 15.65 -0.47 -5.89
N GLY A 146 16.62 -0.50 -4.99
CA GLY A 146 17.60 0.57 -4.87
C GLY A 146 18.66 0.51 -5.97
N TYR A 147 19.28 1.64 -6.29
CA TYR A 147 20.48 1.68 -7.13
C TYR A 147 21.72 1.21 -6.36
N ILE A 148 21.71 -0.05 -5.90
CA ILE A 148 22.73 -0.60 -4.98
C ILE A 148 24.15 -0.55 -5.56
N GLY A 149 24.29 -0.65 -6.88
CA GLY A 149 25.57 -0.53 -7.57
C GLY A 149 26.24 0.83 -7.36
N MET A 150 25.46 1.91 -7.16
CA MET A 150 26.01 3.24 -6.86
C MET A 150 26.60 3.30 -5.46
N GLY A 151 25.92 2.68 -4.47
CA GLY A 151 26.45 2.56 -3.12
C GLY A 151 27.72 1.70 -3.09
N GLN A 152 27.71 0.56 -3.79
CA GLN A 152 28.88 -0.31 -3.91
C GLN A 152 30.06 0.37 -4.61
N TYR A 153 29.80 1.19 -5.64
CA TYR A 153 30.83 1.98 -6.31
C TYR A 153 31.53 2.94 -5.33
N LEU A 154 30.76 3.70 -4.54
CA LEU A 154 31.32 4.60 -3.53
C LEU A 154 32.12 3.83 -2.46
N ASN A 155 31.65 2.65 -2.04
CA ASN A 155 32.41 1.79 -1.13
C ASN A 155 33.77 1.41 -1.71
N GLY A 156 33.84 1.08 -3.00
CA GLY A 156 35.09 0.76 -3.69
C GLY A 156 36.05 1.96 -3.77
N VAL A 157 35.53 3.16 -4.05
CA VAL A 157 36.32 4.40 -4.04
C VAL A 157 36.92 4.64 -2.66
N VAL A 158 36.11 4.57 -1.60
CA VAL A 158 36.58 4.73 -0.22
C VAL A 158 37.62 3.66 0.13
N ALA A 159 37.36 2.40 -0.20
CA ALA A 159 38.30 1.30 0.05
C ALA A 159 39.67 1.57 -0.60
N GLY A 160 39.68 1.97 -1.88
CA GLY A 160 40.90 2.33 -2.61
C GLY A 160 41.66 3.52 -2.03
N HIS A 161 40.97 4.52 -1.45
CA HIS A 161 41.62 5.64 -0.76
C HIS A 161 42.15 5.28 0.63
N THR A 162 41.51 4.32 1.30
CA THR A 162 41.88 3.92 2.68
C THR A 162 42.94 2.84 2.74
N THR A 163 43.08 2.00 1.70
CA THR A 163 44.05 0.90 1.70
C THR A 163 45.50 1.38 1.85
N LYS A 164 46.33 0.57 2.49
CA LYS A 164 47.79 0.79 2.68
C LYS A 164 48.65 -0.26 1.97
N SER A 165 48.01 -1.16 1.25
CA SER A 165 48.61 -2.26 0.48
C SER A 165 47.83 -2.49 -0.80
#